data_AF-A0A965QCF3-F1
#
_entry.id   AF-A0A965QCF3-F1
#
_cell.length_a   1.000
_cell.length_b   1.000
_cell.length_c   1.000
_cell.angle_alpha   90.00
_cell.angle_beta   90.00
_cell.angle_gamma   90.00
#
_symmetry.space_group_name_H-M   'P 1'
#
loop_
_entity.id
_entity.type
_entity.pdbx_description
1 polymer ?
#
loop_
_entity_poly.entity_id
_entity_poly.type
_entity_poly.pdbx_seq_one_letter_code
_entity_poly.pdbx_strand_id
1 'polypeptide(L)'
;MSDHGFTAARAAATSARMRLGVKEPVAAIVLGSGLAALAERIEDAVRIPYAEIPGFHAPRVDGHKGELIRGTLGGREILALSGRFHMYEGHDAKAAAFPIRVVHALGAKVLFVSNAAGGVRRTFNPGDLMIIEDHINLMFRNPLIGAVEKGDIRFPDMSAPYSPRLIALLKECSAATGVPLTS
;
A
#
# COMPACT_ATOMS: atom_id res chain seq x y z
N MET A 1 -22.43 7.03 5.18
CA MET A 1 -21.09 6.41 5.12
C MET A 1 -20.67 6.39 3.67
N SER A 2 -19.48 6.86 3.33
CA SER A 2 -18.98 6.79 1.96
C SER A 2 -18.84 5.33 1.52
N ASP A 3 -19.29 5.03 0.31
CA ASP A 3 -19.14 3.71 -0.28
C ASP A 3 -17.66 3.51 -0.67
N HIS A 4 -16.94 2.72 0.14
CA HIS A 4 -15.55 2.31 -0.11
C HIS A 4 -15.47 0.86 -0.63
N GLY A 5 -16.50 0.45 -1.37
CA GLY A 5 -16.66 -0.87 -1.94
C GLY A 5 -15.82 -1.17 -3.19
N PHE A 6 -16.00 -2.37 -3.73
CA PHE A 6 -15.42 -2.80 -5.01
C PHE A 6 -15.94 -1.95 -6.19
N THR A 7 -17.23 -1.63 -6.20
CA THR A 7 -17.82 -0.78 -7.26
C THR A 7 -17.22 0.62 -7.22
N ALA A 8 -17.16 1.24 -6.04
CA ALA A 8 -16.52 2.53 -5.84
C ALA A 8 -15.03 2.50 -6.21
N ALA A 9 -14.30 1.44 -5.84
CA ALA A 9 -12.89 1.29 -6.18
C ALA A 9 -12.66 1.19 -7.69
N ARG A 10 -13.53 0.50 -8.43
CA ARG A 10 -13.47 0.46 -9.90
C ARG A 10 -13.74 1.82 -10.53
N ALA A 11 -14.72 2.58 -10.02
CA ALA A 11 -14.98 3.93 -10.51
C ALA A 11 -13.78 4.87 -10.28
N ALA A 12 -13.19 4.82 -9.08
CA ALA A 12 -11.97 5.55 -8.75
C ALA A 12 -10.79 5.12 -9.64
N ALA A 13 -10.61 3.82 -9.86
CA ALA A 13 -9.57 3.29 -10.75
C ALA A 13 -9.76 3.72 -12.21
N THR A 14 -10.99 3.75 -12.74
CA THR A 14 -11.27 4.27 -14.09
C THR A 14 -10.88 5.75 -14.20
N SER A 15 -11.27 6.57 -13.21
CA SER A 15 -10.90 7.98 -13.15
C SER A 15 -9.37 8.17 -13.13
N ALA A 16 -8.68 7.44 -12.24
CA ALA A 16 -7.23 7.49 -12.14
C ALA A 16 -6.53 6.98 -13.42
N ARG A 17 -7.03 5.92 -14.05
CA ARG A 17 -6.43 5.33 -15.26
C ARG A 17 -6.41 6.32 -16.43
N MET A 18 -7.46 7.12 -16.62
CA MET A 18 -7.51 8.13 -17.69
C MET A 18 -6.38 9.16 -17.60
N ARG A 19 -5.92 9.46 -16.38
CA ARG A 19 -4.88 10.46 -16.11
C ARG A 19 -3.49 9.84 -15.98
N LEU A 20 -3.39 8.70 -15.31
CA LEU A 20 -2.13 7.99 -15.13
C LEU A 20 -1.69 7.25 -16.40
N GLY A 21 -2.60 6.83 -17.28
CA GLY A 21 -2.26 5.96 -18.40
C GLY A 21 -1.66 4.60 -17.97
N VAL A 22 -2.07 4.08 -16.81
CA VAL A 22 -1.63 2.78 -16.28
C VAL A 22 -1.96 1.67 -17.29
N LYS A 23 -0.98 0.81 -17.58
CA LYS A 23 -1.16 -0.37 -18.41
C LYS A 23 -1.26 -1.60 -17.52
N GLU A 24 -0.10 -2.16 -17.17
CA GLU A 24 0.05 -3.43 -16.44
C GLU A 24 1.14 -3.28 -15.37
N PRO A 25 0.82 -2.62 -14.24
CA PRO A 25 1.80 -2.40 -13.19
C PRO A 25 2.12 -3.74 -12.52
N VAL A 26 3.42 -4.00 -12.33
CA VAL A 26 3.86 -5.26 -11.72
C VAL A 26 3.61 -5.29 -10.22
N ALA A 27 3.57 -4.11 -9.59
CA ALA A 27 3.35 -3.95 -8.16
C ALA A 27 2.76 -2.57 -7.83
N ALA A 28 2.12 -2.49 -6.67
CA ALA A 28 1.83 -1.26 -5.97
C ALA A 28 2.68 -1.17 -4.70
N ILE A 29 3.15 0.03 -4.36
CA ILE A 29 3.99 0.27 -3.18
C ILE A 29 3.31 1.33 -2.30
N VAL A 30 3.05 1.02 -1.03
CA VAL A 30 2.61 2.02 -0.04
C VAL A 30 3.85 2.63 0.61
N LEU A 31 4.11 3.91 0.33
CA LEU A 31 5.26 4.63 0.88
C LEU A 31 4.89 5.20 2.26
N GLY A 32 5.50 4.65 3.30
CA GLY A 32 5.34 5.10 4.67
C GLY A 32 6.23 6.27 5.03
N SER A 33 6.11 6.71 6.29
CA SER A 33 7.02 7.67 6.89
C SER A 33 8.48 7.21 6.68
N GLY A 34 9.34 8.12 6.24
CA GLY A 34 10.75 7.83 5.96
C GLY A 34 11.07 7.29 4.56
N LEU A 35 10.07 6.93 3.74
CA LEU A 35 10.28 6.42 2.37
C LEU A 35 9.81 7.39 1.26
N ALA A 36 9.54 8.65 1.61
CA ALA A 36 9.17 9.68 0.63
C ALA A 36 10.24 9.86 -0.45
N ALA A 37 11.53 9.70 -0.12
CA ALA A 37 12.63 9.79 -1.09
C ALA A 37 12.54 8.72 -2.20
N LEU A 38 11.90 7.58 -1.96
CA LEU A 38 11.69 6.57 -3.01
C LEU A 38 10.73 7.09 -4.10
N ALA A 39 9.77 7.95 -3.75
CA ALA A 39 8.86 8.56 -4.72
C ALA A 39 9.58 9.42 -5.76
N GLU A 40 10.71 10.01 -5.39
CA GLU A 40 11.53 10.85 -6.28
C GLU A 40 12.42 10.03 -7.22
N ARG A 41 12.61 8.74 -6.93
CA ARG A 41 13.37 7.80 -7.77
C ARG A 41 12.51 7.08 -8.81
N ILE A 42 11.20 7.35 -8.82
CA ILE A 42 10.28 6.78 -9.80
C ILE A 42 10.46 7.56 -11.11
N GLU A 43 10.90 6.87 -12.14
CA GLU A 43 11.11 7.40 -13.48
C GLU A 43 9.78 7.54 -14.23
N ASP A 44 9.71 8.44 -15.22
CA ASP A 44 8.50 8.70 -16.03
C ASP A 44 7.23 8.89 -15.19
N ALA A 45 7.38 9.54 -14.04
CA ALA A 45 6.33 9.63 -13.03
C ALA A 45 5.17 10.53 -13.48
N VAL A 46 3.98 9.96 -13.49
CA VAL A 46 2.71 10.68 -13.58
C VAL A 46 2.03 10.63 -12.21
N ARG A 47 1.67 11.79 -11.68
CA ARG A 47 1.17 11.96 -10.30
C ARG A 47 -0.26 12.48 -10.32
N ILE A 48 -1.11 11.93 -9.46
CA ILE A 48 -2.46 12.42 -9.22
C ILE A 48 -2.63 12.67 -7.72
N PRO A 49 -2.97 13.90 -7.30
CA PRO A 49 -3.32 14.18 -5.92
C PRO A 49 -4.53 13.35 -5.47
N TYR A 50 -4.50 12.87 -4.23
CA TYR A 50 -5.60 12.10 -3.63
C TYR A 50 -6.94 12.84 -3.66
N ALA A 51 -6.92 14.17 -3.51
CA ALA A 51 -8.11 15.01 -3.58
C ALA A 51 -8.85 14.91 -4.94
N GLU A 52 -8.15 14.48 -5.99
CA GLU A 52 -8.72 14.34 -7.33
C GLU A 52 -9.12 12.90 -7.67
N ILE A 53 -8.99 11.96 -6.73
CA ILE A 53 -9.39 10.56 -6.87
C ILE A 53 -10.68 10.35 -6.07
N PRO A 54 -11.80 9.96 -6.70
CA PRO A 54 -13.05 9.69 -6.00
C PRO A 54 -12.87 8.69 -4.84
N GLY A 55 -13.38 9.04 -3.65
CA GLY A 55 -13.30 8.21 -2.45
C GLY A 55 -11.96 8.25 -1.72
N PHE A 56 -10.95 8.98 -2.23
CA PHE A 56 -9.73 9.23 -1.46
C PHE A 56 -9.93 10.46 -0.56
N HIS A 57 -9.16 10.49 0.53
CA HIS A 57 -9.10 11.63 1.44
C HIS A 57 -7.79 12.39 1.24
N ALA A 58 -7.80 13.71 1.45
CA ALA A 58 -6.56 14.46 1.57
C ALA A 58 -5.80 14.00 2.84
N PRO A 59 -4.48 13.77 2.79
CA PRO A 59 -3.71 13.44 3.99
C PRO A 59 -3.78 14.58 4.99
N ARG A 60 -3.85 14.27 6.29
CA ARG A 60 -3.77 15.27 7.37
C ARG A 60 -2.44 15.23 8.13
N VAL A 61 -1.53 14.33 7.75
CA VAL A 61 -0.26 14.07 8.43
C VAL A 61 0.91 14.68 7.64
N ASP A 62 1.77 15.41 8.35
CA ASP A 62 2.98 16.01 7.77
C ASP A 62 3.92 14.96 7.17
N GLY A 63 4.46 15.25 5.98
CA GLY A 63 5.35 14.35 5.24
C GLY A 63 4.67 13.40 4.25
N HIS A 64 3.33 13.35 4.24
CA HIS A 64 2.57 12.64 3.20
C HIS A 64 2.06 13.61 2.14
N LYS A 65 2.68 13.60 0.94
CA LYS A 65 2.26 14.47 -0.17
C LYS A 65 0.82 14.19 -0.63
N GLY A 66 0.35 12.94 -0.45
CA GLY A 66 -1.02 12.56 -0.76
C GLY A 66 -1.26 12.38 -2.24
N GLU A 67 -0.47 11.52 -2.86
CA GLU A 67 -0.51 11.32 -4.31
C GLU A 67 -0.43 9.84 -4.67
N LEU A 68 -1.14 9.47 -5.73
CA LEU A 68 -0.98 8.22 -6.44
C LEU A 68 -0.06 8.47 -7.63
N ILE A 69 1.00 7.68 -7.71
CA ILE A 69 2.06 7.82 -8.70
C ILE A 69 2.04 6.58 -9.59
N ARG A 70 2.05 6.78 -10.91
CA ARG A 70 2.46 5.75 -11.88
C ARG A 70 3.84 6.12 -12.38
N GLY A 71 4.73 5.14 -12.52
CA GLY A 71 6.00 5.35 -13.21
C GLY A 71 6.80 4.06 -13.28
N THR A 72 8.10 4.17 -13.48
CA THR A 72 9.01 3.04 -13.67
C THR A 72 10.00 2.97 -12.51
N LEU A 73 10.21 1.76 -11.98
CA LEU A 73 11.27 1.48 -11.01
C LEU A 73 11.97 0.18 -11.41
N GLY A 74 13.28 0.22 -11.61
CA GLY A 74 14.05 -0.93 -12.11
C GLY A 74 13.57 -1.42 -13.49
N GLY A 75 13.18 -0.48 -14.37
CA GLY A 75 12.67 -0.79 -15.71
C GLY A 75 11.27 -1.41 -15.76
N ARG A 76 10.53 -1.43 -14.64
CA ARG A 76 9.17 -2.01 -14.56
C ARG A 76 8.15 -0.95 -14.15
N GLU A 77 6.98 -0.96 -14.80
CA GLU A 77 5.86 -0.10 -14.43
C GLU A 77 5.33 -0.48 -13.05
N ILE A 78 5.21 0.51 -12.16
CA ILE A 78 4.68 0.36 -10.80
C ILE A 78 3.66 1.45 -10.49
N LEU A 79 2.88 1.20 -9.45
CA LEU A 79 2.10 2.21 -8.75
C LEU A 79 2.74 2.50 -7.40
N ALA A 80 2.72 3.75 -6.95
CA ALA A 80 3.10 4.12 -5.60
C ALA A 80 2.05 5.02 -4.95
N LEU A 81 1.69 4.70 -3.72
CA LEU A 81 0.86 5.51 -2.84
C LEU A 81 1.80 6.31 -1.94
N SER A 82 2.02 7.59 -2.27
CA SER A 82 2.83 8.52 -1.47
C SER A 82 1.96 9.17 -0.40
N GLY A 83 1.69 8.41 0.65
CA GLY A 83 0.57 8.70 1.53
C GLY A 83 -0.14 7.43 1.98
N ARG A 84 -0.77 7.49 3.15
CA ARG A 84 -1.76 6.51 3.60
C ARG A 84 -2.73 7.18 4.55
N PHE A 85 -3.86 6.52 4.78
CA PHE A 85 -4.86 6.97 5.72
C PHE A 85 -4.79 6.12 6.98
N HIS A 86 -4.75 6.77 8.13
CA HIS A 86 -4.75 6.10 9.43
C HIS A 86 -6.08 6.29 10.14
N MET A 87 -6.49 5.29 10.92
CA MET A 87 -7.73 5.39 11.68
C MET A 87 -7.69 6.47 12.78
N TYR A 88 -6.49 6.81 13.28
CA TYR A 88 -6.35 7.91 14.25
C TYR A 88 -6.67 9.28 13.64
N GLU A 89 -6.71 9.42 12.31
CA GLU A 89 -7.15 10.64 11.62
C GLU A 89 -8.69 10.76 11.56
N GLY A 90 -9.41 9.79 12.16
CA GLY A 90 -10.88 9.74 12.17
C GLY A 90 -11.49 8.89 11.05
N HIS A 91 -10.66 8.21 10.24
CA HIS A 91 -11.12 7.29 9.21
C HIS A 91 -11.56 5.95 9.81
N ASP A 92 -12.60 5.33 9.26
CA ASP A 92 -12.91 3.94 9.55
C ASP A 92 -11.93 2.99 8.82
N ALA A 93 -11.94 1.71 9.18
CA ALA A 93 -11.05 0.72 8.58
C ALA A 93 -11.28 0.52 7.07
N LYS A 94 -12.54 0.67 6.60
CA LYS A 94 -12.88 0.49 5.17
C LYS A 94 -12.29 1.63 4.34
N ALA A 95 -12.39 2.86 4.83
CA ALA A 95 -11.78 4.05 4.26
C ALA A 95 -10.25 3.94 4.25
N ALA A 96 -9.64 3.50 5.35
CA ALA A 96 -8.19 3.33 5.44
C ALA A 96 -7.64 2.31 4.44
N ALA A 97 -8.38 1.23 4.18
CA ALA A 97 -8.01 0.18 3.23
C ALA A 97 -8.40 0.49 1.78
N PHE A 98 -9.23 1.51 1.52
CA PHE A 98 -9.79 1.80 0.20
C PHE A 98 -8.75 1.99 -0.92
N PRO A 99 -7.61 2.68 -0.70
CA PRO A 99 -6.58 2.81 -1.73
C PRO A 99 -6.06 1.48 -2.27
N ILE A 100 -6.06 0.42 -1.43
CA ILE A 100 -5.61 -0.92 -1.83
C ILE A 100 -6.55 -1.55 -2.85
N ARG A 101 -7.87 -1.37 -2.67
CA ARG A 101 -8.87 -1.83 -3.66
C ARG A 101 -8.69 -1.09 -5.00
N VAL A 102 -8.35 0.20 -4.96
CA VAL A 102 -8.14 1.01 -6.17
C VAL A 102 -6.89 0.59 -6.93
N VAL A 103 -5.74 0.41 -6.26
CA VAL A 103 -4.51 -0.05 -6.97
C VAL A 103 -4.66 -1.48 -7.48
N HIS A 104 -5.43 -2.33 -6.80
CA HIS A 104 -5.79 -3.65 -7.32
C HIS A 104 -6.65 -3.55 -8.60
N ALA A 105 -7.69 -2.70 -8.60
CA ALA A 105 -8.50 -2.44 -9.80
C ALA A 105 -7.73 -1.75 -10.94
N LEU A 106 -6.64 -1.06 -10.64
CA LEU A 106 -5.68 -0.54 -11.63
C LEU A 106 -4.79 -1.64 -12.24
N GLY A 107 -4.74 -2.84 -11.66
CA GLY A 107 -4.07 -4.01 -12.21
C GLY A 107 -2.90 -4.54 -11.37
N ALA A 108 -2.57 -3.90 -10.24
CA ALA A 108 -1.47 -4.37 -9.40
C ALA A 108 -1.81 -5.73 -8.75
N LYS A 109 -0.88 -6.69 -8.92
CA LYS A 109 -0.99 -8.06 -8.37
C LYS A 109 -0.12 -8.29 -7.15
N VAL A 110 0.88 -7.44 -6.95
CA VAL A 110 1.78 -7.46 -5.79
C VAL A 110 1.62 -6.14 -5.04
N LEU A 111 1.52 -6.21 -3.72
CA LEU A 111 1.50 -5.05 -2.85
C LEU A 111 2.72 -5.09 -1.92
N PHE A 112 3.56 -4.07 -2.01
CA PHE A 112 4.58 -3.79 -1.01
C PHE A 112 4.04 -2.77 -0.02
N VAL A 113 4.01 -3.13 1.26
CA VAL A 113 3.68 -2.22 2.35
C VAL A 113 4.94 -1.93 3.16
N SER A 114 5.15 -0.67 3.48
CA SER A 114 6.20 -0.22 4.39
C SER A 114 5.57 0.47 5.60
N ASN A 115 6.28 0.70 6.69
CA ASN A 115 5.88 1.60 7.76
C ASN A 115 7.10 1.96 8.61
N ALA A 116 6.94 2.97 9.48
CA ALA A 116 7.83 3.14 10.62
C ALA A 116 7.18 2.44 11.83
N ALA A 117 7.97 1.70 12.60
CA ALA A 117 7.51 0.97 13.78
C ALA A 117 8.52 1.07 14.93
N GLY A 118 8.02 0.98 16.15
CA GLY A 118 8.85 0.80 17.34
C GLY A 118 9.26 -0.66 17.49
N GLY A 119 10.57 -0.91 17.63
CA GLY A 119 11.09 -2.25 17.88
C GLY A 119 10.86 -2.68 19.34
N VAL A 120 10.14 -3.77 19.54
CA VAL A 120 9.91 -4.35 20.88
C VAL A 120 10.90 -5.46 21.22
N ARG A 121 11.50 -6.10 20.21
CA ARG A 121 12.58 -7.08 20.42
C ARG A 121 13.85 -6.32 20.80
N ARG A 122 14.48 -6.69 21.92
CA ARG A 122 15.67 -6.01 22.47
C ARG A 122 16.90 -6.03 21.55
N THR A 123 16.89 -6.87 20.51
CA THR A 123 17.98 -6.94 19.52
C THR A 123 17.78 -5.99 18.35
N PHE A 124 16.62 -5.32 18.24
CA PHE A 124 16.37 -4.33 17.19
C PHE A 124 16.98 -2.99 17.56
N ASN A 125 17.56 -2.33 16.58
CA ASN A 125 18.14 -1.00 16.69
C ASN A 125 17.38 0.00 15.80
N PRO A 126 17.36 1.29 16.16
CA PRO A 126 16.89 2.33 15.26
C PRO A 126 17.61 2.25 13.91
N GLY A 127 16.84 2.20 12.82
CA GLY A 127 17.36 2.08 11.46
C GLY A 127 17.34 0.65 10.89
N ASP A 128 17.08 -0.37 11.72
CA ASP A 128 16.91 -1.73 11.23
C ASP A 128 15.73 -1.84 10.25
N LEU A 129 15.92 -2.60 9.16
CA LEU A 129 14.86 -2.98 8.24
C LEU A 129 14.31 -4.34 8.64
N MET A 130 13.03 -4.38 9.04
CA MET A 130 12.36 -5.62 9.46
C MET A 130 11.41 -6.13 8.37
N ILE A 131 11.51 -7.41 8.04
CA ILE A 131 10.51 -8.10 7.21
C ILE A 131 9.29 -8.37 8.07
N ILE A 132 8.11 -8.01 7.57
CA ILE A 132 6.84 -8.40 8.22
C ILE A 132 6.48 -9.81 7.73
N GLU A 133 6.60 -10.79 8.62
CA GLU A 133 6.26 -12.19 8.33
C GLU A 133 4.85 -12.55 8.81
N ASP A 134 4.33 -11.84 9.82
CA ASP A 134 2.95 -11.97 10.31
C ASP A 134 2.49 -10.69 11.05
N HIS A 135 1.20 -10.60 11.42
CA HIS A 135 0.68 -9.51 12.23
C HIS A 135 -0.40 -9.96 13.23
N ILE A 136 -0.50 -9.22 14.33
CA ILE A 136 -1.61 -9.32 15.29
C ILE A 136 -2.48 -8.07 15.14
N ASN A 137 -3.75 -8.24 14.75
CA ASN A 137 -4.68 -7.13 14.67
C ASN A 137 -5.32 -6.84 16.05
N LEU A 138 -4.71 -5.94 16.82
CA LEU A 138 -5.24 -5.43 18.09
C LEU A 138 -6.09 -4.16 17.93
N MET A 139 -6.46 -3.78 16.71
CA MET A 139 -7.27 -2.59 16.46
C MET A 139 -8.76 -2.83 16.75
N PHE A 140 -9.17 -4.10 16.92
CA PHE A 140 -10.57 -4.53 17.09
C PHE A 140 -11.49 -3.96 16.00
N ARG A 141 -10.93 -3.76 14.81
CA ARG A 141 -11.60 -3.28 13.60
C ARG A 141 -11.10 -4.11 12.43
N ASN A 142 -11.96 -4.36 11.46
CA ASN A 142 -11.63 -5.10 10.26
C ASN A 142 -12.25 -4.39 9.04
N PRO A 143 -11.47 -4.11 7.97
CA PRO A 143 -11.96 -3.39 6.78
C PRO A 143 -13.02 -4.16 5.98
N LEU A 144 -13.23 -5.44 6.28
CA LEU A 144 -14.20 -6.33 5.63
C LEU A 144 -15.52 -6.48 6.40
N ILE A 145 -15.68 -5.76 7.53
CA ILE A 145 -16.97 -5.72 8.23
C ILE A 145 -18.05 -5.12 7.30
N GLY A 146 -19.17 -5.83 7.16
CA GLY A 146 -20.32 -5.38 6.38
C GLY A 146 -20.82 -6.40 5.36
N ALA A 147 -21.59 -5.92 4.38
CA ALA A 147 -22.06 -6.73 3.26
C ALA A 147 -20.89 -7.06 2.31
N VAL A 148 -20.92 -8.28 1.74
CA VAL A 148 -19.97 -8.66 0.69
C VAL A 148 -20.42 -8.05 -0.62
N GLU A 149 -19.47 -7.49 -1.35
CA GLU A 149 -19.70 -6.96 -2.67
C GLU A 149 -19.26 -7.95 -3.75
N LYS A 150 -19.77 -7.77 -4.97
CA LYS A 150 -19.41 -8.63 -6.10
C LYS A 150 -17.90 -8.55 -6.37
N GLY A 151 -17.20 -9.67 -6.22
CA GLY A 151 -15.74 -9.77 -6.38
C GLY A 151 -14.99 -10.02 -5.07
N ASP A 152 -15.62 -9.83 -3.92
CA ASP A 152 -15.03 -10.11 -2.61
C ASP A 152 -15.22 -11.59 -2.20
N ILE A 153 -14.34 -12.08 -1.34
CA ILE A 153 -14.47 -13.37 -0.65
C ILE A 153 -15.03 -13.10 0.75
N ARG A 154 -16.08 -13.82 1.17
CA ARG A 154 -16.73 -13.61 2.48
C ARG A 154 -15.78 -13.86 3.65
N PHE A 155 -14.98 -14.91 3.56
CA PHE A 155 -14.10 -15.38 4.62
C PHE A 155 -12.70 -15.66 4.03
N PRO A 156 -11.87 -14.61 3.84
CA PRO A 156 -10.51 -14.81 3.34
C PRO A 156 -9.64 -15.50 4.40
N ASP A 157 -8.78 -16.42 3.95
CA ASP A 157 -7.75 -17.01 4.78
C ASP A 157 -6.66 -15.98 5.13
N MET A 158 -6.17 -16.02 6.37
CA MET A 158 -5.10 -15.18 6.89
C MET A 158 -3.98 -16.03 7.48
N SER A 159 -3.83 -17.29 7.06
CA SER A 159 -2.76 -18.18 7.55
C SER A 159 -1.40 -17.80 6.97
N ALA A 160 -1.36 -17.14 5.80
CA ALA A 160 -0.15 -16.61 5.18
C ALA A 160 -0.40 -15.27 4.45
N PRO A 161 -0.75 -14.19 5.18
CA PRO A 161 -1.11 -12.90 4.58
C PRO A 161 0.12 -12.19 3.99
N TYR A 162 1.32 -12.56 4.42
CA TYR A 162 2.60 -12.15 3.83
C TYR A 162 3.17 -13.29 3.02
N SER A 163 3.41 -13.05 1.72
CA SER A 163 3.80 -14.11 0.78
C SER A 163 5.16 -14.73 1.14
N PRO A 164 5.23 -16.04 1.45
CA PRO A 164 6.52 -16.71 1.72
C PRO A 164 7.52 -16.59 0.57
N ARG A 165 7.00 -16.59 -0.68
CA ARG A 165 7.80 -16.40 -1.90
C ARG A 165 8.46 -15.02 -1.95
N LEU A 166 7.73 -13.95 -1.59
CA LEU A 166 8.28 -12.59 -1.60
C LEU A 166 9.24 -12.36 -0.43
N ILE A 167 8.99 -13.00 0.72
CA ILE A 167 9.92 -12.98 1.87
C ILE A 167 11.24 -13.65 1.50
N ALA A 168 11.21 -14.82 0.85
CA ALA A 168 12.40 -15.48 0.37
C ALA A 168 13.19 -14.59 -0.60
N LEU A 169 12.50 -13.96 -1.57
CA LEU A 169 13.12 -13.02 -2.50
C LEU A 169 13.74 -11.80 -1.80
N LEU A 170 13.09 -11.25 -0.77
CA LEU A 170 13.66 -10.16 0.03
C LEU A 170 14.96 -10.58 0.74
N LYS A 171 15.02 -11.80 1.27
CA LYS A 171 16.24 -12.36 1.89
C LYS A 171 17.36 -12.55 0.85
N GLU A 172 17.03 -12.99 -0.36
CA GLU A 172 17.99 -13.05 -1.48
C GLU A 172 18.51 -11.66 -1.86
N CYS A 173 17.63 -10.67 -2.00
CA CYS A 173 18.02 -9.28 -2.26
C CYS A 173 18.89 -8.69 -1.13
N SER A 174 18.60 -9.01 0.13
CA SER A 174 19.41 -8.61 1.28
C SER A 174 20.84 -9.15 1.16
N ALA A 175 20.99 -10.45 0.88
CA ALA A 175 22.29 -11.07 0.68
C ALA A 175 23.05 -10.45 -0.52
N ALA A 176 22.36 -10.18 -1.62
CA ALA A 176 22.96 -9.62 -2.84
C ALA A 176 23.38 -8.14 -2.68
N THR A 177 22.67 -7.36 -1.86
CA THR A 177 22.92 -5.92 -1.68
C THR A 177 23.77 -5.61 -0.45
N GLY A 178 23.97 -6.58 0.44
CA GLY A 178 24.63 -6.37 1.72
C GLY A 178 23.81 -5.53 2.71
N VAL A 179 22.55 -5.23 2.40
CA VAL A 179 21.64 -4.50 3.30
C VAL A 179 21.02 -5.52 4.25
N PRO A 180 21.31 -5.48 5.56
CA PRO A 180 20.79 -6.45 6.51
C PRO A 180 19.28 -6.30 6.69
N LEU A 181 18.58 -7.43 6.74
CA LEU A 181 17.17 -7.52 7.12
C LEU A 181 17.04 -8.29 8.43
N THR A 182 16.11 -7.87 9.28
CA THR A 182 15.74 -8.55 10.52
C THR A 182 14.32 -9.12 10.44
N SER A 183 14.01 -10.11 11.28
CA SER A 183 12.70 -10.79 11.37
C SER A 183 12.41 -11.19 12.82
#